data_AF-Q18PD7-F1
#
_entry.id   AF-Q18PD7-F1
#
_cell.length_a   1.000
_cell.length_b   1.000
_cell.length_c   1.000
_cell.angle_alpha   90.00
_cell.angle_beta   90.00
_cell.angle_gamma   90.00
#
_symmetry.space_group_name_H-M   'P 1'
#
loop_
_entity.id
_entity.type
_entity.pdbx_description
1 polymer ?
#
loop_
_entity_poly.entity_id
_entity_poly.type
_entity_poly.pdbx_seq_one_letter_code
_entity_poly.pdbx_strand_id
1 'polypeptide(L)'
;GEDFVSLDKNTLTWTAANPQAVITKHKWEANRAIAEQYKVYLENECIEWLKKYVGYGKDTLERKVSPQVSLLQKDPSSPVTCHATGFYPSGVTITWQKNGQDHDEDVDLGELLPNEDGSFQRMSTLNVGPDEWKKNWFSCVVEHQDKTIRKTEDDIITNFDSVPIAIIVGAVAAVVLVIVIGVVGYLVYQRKKGFKPVSASDDGSNSSART
;
A
#
# COMPACT_ATOMS: atom_id res chain seq x y z
N GLY A 1 -3.18 -21.03 -27.75
CA GLY A 1 -2.56 -22.23 -27.16
C GLY A 1 -3.67 -23.15 -26.73
N GLU A 2 -4.40 -23.69 -27.70
CA GLU A 2 -5.45 -24.67 -27.44
C GLU A 2 -4.82 -26.05 -27.34
N ASP A 3 -5.48 -26.94 -26.61
CA ASP A 3 -5.05 -28.33 -26.51
C ASP A 3 -4.99 -28.99 -27.89
N PHE A 4 -4.00 -29.87 -28.05
CA PHE A 4 -3.77 -30.58 -29.31
C PHE A 4 -3.65 -32.08 -29.09
N VAL A 5 -2.58 -32.54 -28.43
CA VAL A 5 -2.40 -33.93 -28.02
C VAL A 5 -1.91 -33.99 -26.57
N SER A 6 -2.39 -34.97 -25.81
CA SER A 6 -1.93 -35.24 -24.44
C SER A 6 -1.67 -36.72 -24.24
N LEU A 7 -0.62 -37.06 -23.49
CA LEU A 7 -0.25 -38.44 -23.16
C LEU A 7 -1.05 -38.91 -21.95
N ASP A 8 -1.76 -40.02 -22.08
CA ASP A 8 -2.17 -40.83 -20.95
C ASP A 8 -1.06 -41.86 -20.68
N LYS A 9 -0.24 -41.59 -19.66
CA LYS A 9 0.89 -42.46 -19.27
C LYS A 9 0.44 -43.80 -18.65
N ASN A 10 -0.81 -43.91 -18.20
CA ASN A 10 -1.31 -45.13 -17.57
C ASN A 10 -1.70 -46.15 -18.64
N THR A 11 -2.37 -45.71 -19.70
CA THR A 11 -2.76 -46.56 -20.84
C THR A 11 -1.71 -46.59 -21.96
N LEU A 12 -0.76 -45.65 -21.94
CA LEU A 12 0.24 -45.42 -23.00
C LEU A 12 -0.42 -45.08 -24.35
N THR A 13 -1.44 -44.23 -24.30
CA THR A 13 -2.20 -43.72 -25.46
C THR A 13 -2.21 -42.21 -25.48
N TRP A 14 -2.59 -41.63 -26.62
CA TRP A 14 -2.66 -40.18 -26.79
C TRP A 14 -4.11 -39.72 -26.97
N THR A 15 -4.51 -38.66 -26.27
CA THR A 15 -5.82 -38.03 -26.44
C THR A 15 -5.68 -36.88 -27.43
N ALA A 16 -6.42 -36.94 -28.54
CA ALA A 16 -6.49 -35.87 -29.53
C ALA A 16 -7.64 -34.91 -29.17
N ALA A 17 -7.33 -33.63 -28.98
CA ALA A 17 -8.31 -32.62 -28.58
C ALA A 17 -9.17 -32.12 -29.75
N ASN A 18 -8.70 -32.29 -30.99
CA ASN A 18 -9.40 -31.87 -32.21
C ASN A 18 -9.13 -32.85 -33.38
N PRO A 19 -9.94 -32.82 -34.47
CA PRO A 19 -9.78 -33.73 -35.60
C PRO A 19 -8.40 -33.68 -36.27
N GLN A 20 -7.77 -32.50 -36.30
CA GLN A 20 -6.45 -32.29 -36.88
C GLN A 20 -5.36 -33.02 -36.08
N ALA A 21 -5.52 -33.15 -34.77
CA ALA A 21 -4.61 -33.88 -33.88
C ALA A 21 -4.67 -35.42 -34.03
N VAL A 22 -5.75 -35.96 -34.62
CA VAL A 22 -5.95 -37.42 -34.78
C VAL A 22 -4.85 -38.05 -35.63
N ILE A 23 -4.36 -37.33 -36.65
CA ILE A 23 -3.25 -37.79 -37.50
C ILE A 23 -1.98 -37.98 -36.66
N THR A 24 -1.68 -37.03 -35.78
CA THR A 24 -0.52 -37.10 -34.87
C THR A 24 -0.68 -38.24 -33.85
N LYS A 25 -1.88 -38.37 -33.25
CA LYS A 25 -2.21 -39.49 -32.35
C LYS A 25 -1.90 -40.83 -33.01
N HIS A 26 -2.46 -41.10 -34.20
CA HIS A 26 -2.24 -42.37 -34.88
C HIS A 26 -0.76 -42.60 -35.25
N LYS A 27 -0.05 -41.55 -35.67
CA LYS A 27 1.39 -41.64 -35.95
C LYS A 27 2.20 -42.04 -34.71
N TRP A 28 1.89 -41.48 -33.54
CA TRP A 28 2.60 -41.79 -32.30
C TRP A 28 2.16 -43.12 -31.68
N GLU A 29 0.88 -43.48 -31.79
CA GLU A 29 0.38 -44.79 -31.33
C GLU A 29 0.80 -45.95 -32.23
N ALA A 30 1.17 -45.69 -33.50
CA ALA A 30 1.73 -46.72 -34.39
C ALA A 30 3.05 -47.31 -33.85
N ASN A 31 3.76 -46.59 -32.98
CA ASN A 31 4.93 -47.10 -32.27
C ASN A 31 4.78 -46.87 -30.77
N ARG A 32 4.31 -47.89 -30.05
CA ARG A 32 4.13 -47.86 -28.59
C ARG A 32 5.38 -47.46 -27.81
N ALA A 33 6.57 -47.74 -28.35
CA ALA A 33 7.85 -47.37 -27.72
C ALA A 33 7.96 -45.85 -27.48
N ILE A 34 7.29 -45.02 -28.28
CA ILE A 34 7.25 -43.57 -28.09
C ILE A 34 6.61 -43.24 -26.74
N ALA A 35 5.41 -43.76 -26.48
CA ALA A 35 4.72 -43.54 -25.20
C ALA A 35 5.49 -44.15 -24.01
N GLU A 36 6.10 -45.32 -24.19
CA GLU A 36 6.93 -45.97 -23.17
C GLU A 36 8.15 -45.13 -22.80
N GLN A 37 8.84 -44.55 -23.78
CA GLN A 37 9.98 -43.67 -23.55
C GLN A 37 9.58 -42.42 -22.74
N TYR A 38 8.46 -41.76 -23.11
CA TYR A 38 7.95 -40.63 -22.32
C TYR A 38 7.59 -41.03 -20.90
N LYS A 39 6.97 -42.20 -20.70
CA LYS A 39 6.66 -42.71 -19.36
C LYS A 39 7.93 -42.92 -18.54
N VAL A 40 8.96 -43.58 -19.10
CA VAL A 40 10.24 -43.82 -18.41
C VAL A 40 10.90 -42.50 -18.01
N TYR A 41 10.90 -41.51 -18.91
CA TYR A 41 11.41 -40.18 -18.61
C TYR A 41 10.62 -39.51 -17.47
N LEU A 42 9.30 -39.47 -17.55
CA LEU A 42 8.43 -38.80 -16.57
C LEU A 42 8.47 -39.47 -15.19
N GLU A 43 8.58 -40.79 -15.11
CA GLU A 43 8.54 -41.54 -13.85
C GLU A 43 9.92 -41.68 -13.19
N ASN A 44 11.01 -41.61 -13.97
CA ASN A 44 12.36 -41.80 -13.45
C ASN A 44 13.22 -40.54 -13.60
N GLU A 45 13.70 -40.26 -14.82
CA GLU A 45 14.69 -39.20 -15.06
C GLU A 45 14.20 -37.83 -14.61
N CYS A 46 12.94 -37.48 -14.92
CA CYS A 46 12.32 -36.24 -14.50
C CYS A 46 12.32 -36.09 -12.97
N ILE A 47 11.99 -37.16 -12.24
CA ILE A 47 11.97 -37.18 -10.78
C ILE A 47 13.37 -37.12 -10.19
N GLU A 48 14.35 -37.81 -10.77
CA GLU A 48 15.75 -37.74 -10.35
C GLU A 48 16.32 -36.33 -10.49
N TRP A 49 16.09 -35.68 -11.63
CA TRP A 49 16.49 -34.31 -11.85
C TRP A 49 15.75 -33.34 -10.92
N LEU A 50 14.44 -33.52 -10.72
CA LEU A 50 13.68 -32.71 -9.77
C LEU A 50 14.26 -32.78 -8.35
N LYS A 51 14.60 -33.98 -7.87
CA LYS A 51 15.27 -34.15 -6.56
C LYS A 51 16.60 -33.41 -6.49
N LYS A 52 17.41 -33.45 -7.56
CA LYS A 52 18.67 -32.70 -7.64
C LYS A 52 18.43 -31.19 -7.59
N TYR A 53 17.48 -30.67 -8.35
CA TYR A 53 17.17 -29.24 -8.36
C TYR A 53 16.63 -28.74 -7.03
N VAL A 54 15.75 -29.52 -6.38
CA VAL A 54 15.30 -29.23 -5.02
C VAL A 54 16.49 -29.24 -4.04
N GLY A 55 17.41 -30.20 -4.19
CA GLY A 55 18.64 -30.23 -3.39
C GLY A 55 19.56 -29.02 -3.62
N TYR A 56 19.76 -28.61 -4.88
CA TYR A 56 20.61 -27.47 -5.23
C TYR A 56 20.01 -26.13 -4.76
N GLY A 57 18.69 -25.99 -4.87
CA GLY A 57 17.96 -24.75 -4.58
C GLY A 57 17.29 -24.74 -3.21
N LYS A 58 17.63 -25.65 -2.30
CA LYS A 58 16.88 -25.91 -1.06
C LYS A 58 16.48 -24.64 -0.31
N ASP A 59 17.46 -23.81 0.04
CA ASP A 59 17.22 -22.60 0.83
C ASP A 59 16.31 -21.60 0.10
N THR A 60 16.41 -21.53 -1.24
CA THR A 60 15.58 -20.64 -2.06
C THR A 60 14.17 -21.18 -2.25
N LEU A 61 14.01 -22.48 -2.50
CA LEU A 61 12.71 -23.12 -2.78
C LEU A 61 11.88 -23.33 -1.51
N GLU A 62 12.53 -23.61 -0.38
CA GLU A 62 11.88 -23.80 0.91
C GLU A 62 11.72 -22.50 1.71
N ARG A 63 12.18 -21.36 1.17
CA ARG A 63 12.06 -20.06 1.87
C ARG A 63 10.61 -19.73 2.16
N LYS A 64 10.38 -19.10 3.32
CA LYS A 64 9.09 -18.54 3.69
C LYS A 64 9.28 -17.08 4.06
N VAL A 65 8.74 -16.19 3.25
CA VAL A 65 8.82 -14.74 3.44
C VAL A 65 7.41 -14.23 3.67
N SER A 66 7.17 -13.66 4.86
CA SER A 66 5.88 -13.10 5.23
C SER A 66 5.57 -11.83 4.45
N PRO A 67 4.29 -11.54 4.15
CA PRO A 67 3.91 -10.34 3.42
C PRO A 67 4.18 -9.08 4.23
N GLN A 68 4.59 -8.03 3.51
CA GLN A 68 4.43 -6.67 3.98
C GLN A 68 3.00 -6.22 3.65
N VAL A 69 2.26 -5.78 4.66
CA VAL A 69 0.84 -5.44 4.52
C VAL A 69 0.64 -3.97 4.81
N SER A 70 0.05 -3.26 3.85
CA SER A 70 -0.32 -1.85 3.94
C SER A 70 -1.81 -1.67 3.70
N LEU A 71 -2.43 -0.77 4.46
CA LEU A 71 -3.82 -0.38 4.27
C LEU A 71 -3.82 1.02 3.66
N LEU A 72 -4.29 1.13 2.42
CA LEU A 72 -4.12 2.30 1.57
C LEU A 72 -5.48 2.95 1.31
N GLN A 73 -5.56 4.26 1.49
CA GLN A 73 -6.76 5.02 1.15
C GLN A 73 -6.35 6.35 0.51
N LYS A 74 -6.99 6.70 -0.62
CA LYS A 74 -6.66 7.95 -1.33
C LYS A 74 -7.13 9.19 -0.57
N ASP A 75 -8.35 9.16 -0.07
CA ASP A 75 -9.02 10.20 0.72
C ASP A 75 -10.08 9.56 1.63
N PRO A 76 -10.60 10.25 2.67
CA PRO A 76 -11.52 9.64 3.64
C PRO A 76 -12.85 9.10 3.07
N SER A 77 -13.19 9.42 1.82
CA SER A 77 -14.39 8.91 1.14
C SER A 77 -14.08 7.86 0.06
N SER A 78 -12.81 7.62 -0.24
CA SER A 78 -12.38 6.60 -1.19
C SER A 78 -12.44 5.19 -0.59
N PRO A 79 -12.59 4.14 -1.43
CA PRO A 79 -12.40 2.75 -1.03
C PRO A 79 -11.05 2.52 -0.37
N VAL A 80 -10.99 1.51 0.49
CA VAL A 80 -9.80 1.16 1.26
C VAL A 80 -9.19 -0.11 0.68
N THR A 81 -7.92 -0.03 0.27
CA THR A 81 -7.20 -1.15 -0.33
C THR A 81 -6.20 -1.75 0.66
N CYS A 82 -6.36 -3.02 0.98
CA CYS A 82 -5.36 -3.82 1.67
C CYS A 82 -4.40 -4.42 0.64
N HIS A 83 -3.14 -4.01 0.68
CA HIS A 83 -2.08 -4.47 -0.22
C HIS A 83 -1.09 -5.34 0.54
N ALA A 84 -0.96 -6.60 0.12
CA ALA A 84 0.06 -7.52 0.60
C ALA A 84 1.10 -7.72 -0.50
N THR A 85 2.39 -7.56 -0.20
CA THR A 85 3.49 -7.71 -1.17
C THR A 85 4.74 -8.32 -0.55
N GLY A 86 5.68 -8.79 -1.38
CA GLY A 86 6.97 -9.30 -0.96
C GLY A 86 6.93 -10.70 -0.34
N PHE A 87 5.81 -11.42 -0.47
CA PHE A 87 5.65 -12.73 0.16
C PHE A 87 6.03 -13.89 -0.75
N TYR A 88 6.44 -15.00 -0.14
CA TYR A 88 6.70 -16.28 -0.82
C TYR A 88 6.48 -17.44 0.16
N PRO A 89 5.82 -18.55 -0.22
CA PRO A 89 5.28 -18.87 -1.55
C PRO A 89 4.01 -18.08 -1.89
N SER A 90 3.47 -18.26 -3.09
CA SER A 90 2.35 -17.50 -3.66
C SER A 90 1.00 -17.62 -2.94
N GLY A 91 0.80 -18.68 -2.15
CA GLY A 91 -0.46 -18.91 -1.45
C GLY A 91 -0.67 -17.89 -0.32
N VAL A 92 -1.63 -16.99 -0.50
CA VAL A 92 -2.05 -15.96 0.48
C VAL A 92 -3.57 -15.86 0.51
N THR A 93 -4.11 -15.62 1.70
CA THR A 93 -5.54 -15.34 1.93
C THR A 93 -5.68 -13.92 2.46
N ILE A 94 -6.53 -13.10 1.84
CA ILE A 94 -6.84 -11.74 2.30
C ILE A 94 -8.34 -11.68 2.53
N THR A 95 -8.74 -11.33 3.76
CA THR A 95 -10.14 -11.22 4.18
C THR A 95 -10.38 -9.88 4.85
N TRP A 96 -11.63 -9.43 4.82
CA TRP A 96 -12.08 -8.29 5.59
C TRP A 96 -12.92 -8.77 6.77
N GLN A 97 -12.82 -8.06 7.88
CA GLN A 97 -13.69 -8.26 9.02
C GLN A 97 -14.41 -6.97 9.36
N LYS A 98 -15.70 -7.08 9.71
CA LYS A 98 -16.55 -6.02 10.23
C LYS A 98 -16.94 -6.39 11.66
N ASN A 99 -16.54 -5.57 12.63
CA ASN A 99 -16.80 -5.79 14.05
C ASN A 99 -16.33 -7.18 14.55
N GLY A 100 -15.20 -7.67 14.00
CA GLY A 100 -14.61 -8.96 14.36
C GLY A 100 -15.22 -10.19 13.68
N GLN A 101 -16.20 -10.02 12.80
CA GLN A 101 -16.77 -11.09 11.98
C GLN A 101 -16.33 -10.95 10.53
N ASP A 102 -16.19 -12.06 9.82
CA ASP A 102 -15.82 -12.05 8.41
C ASP A 102 -16.85 -11.28 7.57
N HIS A 103 -16.36 -10.53 6.58
CA HIS A 103 -17.13 -9.65 5.73
C HIS A 103 -16.64 -9.77 4.29
N ASP A 104 -17.57 -10.05 3.38
CA ASP A 104 -17.35 -10.31 1.97
C ASP A 104 -18.16 -9.40 1.03
N GLU A 105 -19.14 -8.65 1.56
CA GLU A 105 -19.89 -7.64 0.80
C GLU A 105 -19.00 -6.45 0.42
N ASP A 106 -19.18 -5.92 -0.79
CA ASP A 106 -18.40 -4.79 -1.34
C ASP A 106 -16.87 -4.97 -1.31
N VAL A 107 -16.41 -6.24 -1.32
CA VAL A 107 -15.01 -6.62 -1.40
C VAL A 107 -14.62 -7.00 -2.83
N ASP A 108 -13.62 -6.32 -3.37
CA ASP A 108 -12.97 -6.68 -4.63
C ASP A 108 -11.58 -7.29 -4.36
N LEU A 109 -11.46 -8.60 -4.52
CA LEU A 109 -10.19 -9.32 -4.37
C LEU A 109 -9.45 -9.36 -5.71
N GLY A 110 -8.35 -8.62 -5.79
CA GLY A 110 -7.49 -8.59 -6.96
C GLY A 110 -6.78 -9.91 -7.25
N GLU A 111 -6.27 -10.01 -8.47
CA GLU A 111 -5.45 -11.12 -8.92
C GLU A 111 -4.13 -11.19 -8.15
N LEU A 112 -3.57 -12.40 -8.07
CA LEU A 112 -2.21 -12.60 -7.59
C LEU A 112 -1.23 -12.19 -8.68
N LEU A 113 -0.34 -11.25 -8.37
CA LEU A 113 0.65 -10.74 -9.32
C LEU A 113 2.07 -11.13 -8.88
N PRO A 114 2.95 -11.53 -9.82
CA PRO A 114 4.36 -11.75 -9.53
C PRO A 114 5.13 -10.42 -9.44
N ASN A 115 6.15 -10.39 -8.58
CA ASN A 115 7.14 -9.31 -8.52
C ASN A 115 8.42 -9.69 -9.29
N GLU A 116 9.23 -8.70 -9.64
CA GLU A 116 10.49 -8.89 -10.39
C GLU A 116 11.53 -9.73 -9.63
N ASP A 117 11.48 -9.73 -8.29
CA ASP A 117 12.39 -10.49 -7.42
C ASP A 117 11.94 -11.94 -7.17
N GLY A 118 10.84 -12.37 -7.82
CA GLY A 118 10.26 -13.71 -7.64
C GLY A 118 9.43 -13.88 -6.37
N SER A 119 9.12 -12.78 -5.66
CA SER A 119 8.04 -12.74 -4.65
C SER A 119 6.68 -12.47 -5.31
N PHE A 120 5.63 -12.40 -4.52
CA PHE A 120 4.26 -12.17 -4.98
C PHE A 120 3.62 -10.97 -4.27
N GLN A 121 2.57 -10.44 -4.91
CA GLN A 121 1.70 -9.43 -4.34
C GLN A 121 0.24 -9.71 -4.67
N ARG A 122 -0.66 -9.24 -3.80
CA ARG A 122 -2.12 -9.32 -4.00
C ARG A 122 -2.79 -8.19 -3.24
N MET A 123 -3.87 -7.66 -3.80
CA MET A 123 -4.65 -6.59 -3.19
C MET A 123 -6.10 -7.00 -2.98
N SER A 124 -6.74 -6.44 -1.95
CA SER A 124 -8.17 -6.54 -1.73
C SER A 124 -8.71 -5.16 -1.38
N THR A 125 -9.77 -4.72 -2.04
CA THR A 125 -10.36 -3.39 -1.87
C THR A 125 -11.75 -3.50 -1.28
N LEU A 126 -12.00 -2.79 -0.18
CA LEU A 126 -13.31 -2.68 0.45
C LEU A 126 -13.95 -1.34 0.08
N ASN A 127 -15.13 -1.38 -0.53
CA ASN A 127 -15.85 -0.22 -1.03
C ASN A 127 -17.08 0.11 -0.17
N VAL A 128 -16.84 0.54 1.06
CA VAL A 128 -17.90 0.99 1.98
C VAL A 128 -17.93 2.52 2.07
N GLY A 129 -19.13 3.07 2.30
CA GLY A 129 -19.29 4.51 2.47
C GLY A 129 -18.62 5.03 3.76
N PRO A 130 -18.24 6.31 3.81
CA PRO A 130 -17.54 6.89 4.98
C PRO A 130 -18.36 6.83 6.27
N ASP A 131 -19.69 6.91 6.19
CA ASP A 131 -20.57 6.79 7.35
C ASP A 131 -20.63 5.37 7.90
N GLU A 132 -20.54 4.36 7.02
CA GLU A 132 -20.50 2.97 7.42
C GLU A 132 -19.14 2.62 8.01
N TRP A 133 -18.06 3.10 7.40
CA TRP A 133 -16.70 2.97 7.91
C TRP A 133 -16.59 3.52 9.33
N LYS A 134 -17.05 4.75 9.58
CA LYS A 134 -16.97 5.37 10.92
C LYS A 134 -17.82 4.70 12.00
N LYS A 135 -18.86 3.96 11.61
CA LYS A 135 -19.79 3.30 12.56
C LYS A 135 -19.33 1.90 12.95
N ASN A 136 -18.44 1.28 12.17
CA ASN A 136 -18.05 -0.12 12.32
C ASN A 136 -16.54 -0.25 12.41
N TRP A 137 -16.07 -1.27 13.10
CA TRP A 137 -14.65 -1.57 13.15
C TRP A 137 -14.27 -2.50 12.00
N PHE A 138 -13.72 -1.93 10.92
CA PHE A 138 -13.19 -2.71 9.80
C PHE A 138 -11.73 -3.07 10.01
N SER A 139 -11.36 -4.28 9.61
CA SER A 139 -9.96 -4.70 9.57
C SER A 139 -9.66 -5.62 8.40
N CYS A 140 -8.52 -5.42 7.76
CA CYS A 140 -7.97 -6.39 6.81
C CYS A 140 -7.18 -7.46 7.56
N VAL A 141 -7.38 -8.73 7.22
CA VAL A 141 -6.69 -9.88 7.78
C VAL A 141 -5.99 -10.63 6.64
N VAL A 142 -4.67 -10.69 6.71
CA VAL A 142 -3.82 -11.39 5.73
C VAL A 142 -3.23 -12.62 6.39
N GLU A 143 -3.51 -13.79 5.82
CA GLU A 143 -2.97 -15.07 6.27
C GLU A 143 -1.98 -15.63 5.25
N HIS A 144 -0.78 -15.96 5.71
CA HIS A 144 0.29 -16.52 4.91
C HIS A 144 1.14 -17.47 5.74
N GLN A 145 1.24 -18.74 5.32
CA GLN A 145 2.03 -19.77 6.01
C GLN A 145 1.72 -19.87 7.51
N ASP A 146 0.43 -19.99 7.85
CA ASP A 146 -0.10 -20.10 9.22
C ASP A 146 0.19 -18.87 10.11
N LYS A 147 0.60 -17.74 9.50
CA LYS A 147 0.79 -16.46 10.18
C LYS A 147 -0.26 -15.47 9.73
N THR A 148 -0.81 -14.75 10.69
CA THR A 148 -1.87 -13.76 10.45
C THR A 148 -1.35 -12.36 10.75
N ILE A 149 -1.56 -11.44 9.82
CA ILE A 149 -1.29 -10.00 9.98
C ILE A 149 -2.63 -9.28 9.87
N ARG A 150 -2.95 -8.46 10.88
CA ARG A 150 -4.18 -7.65 10.90
C ARG A 150 -3.82 -6.17 10.75
N LYS A 151 -4.58 -5.46 9.93
CA LYS A 151 -4.50 -4.01 9.74
C LYS A 151 -5.85 -3.36 9.96
N THR A 152 -5.84 -2.24 10.66
CA THR A 152 -7.04 -1.52 11.12
C THR A 152 -7.02 -0.07 10.66
N GLU A 153 -8.01 0.73 11.05
CA GLU A 153 -8.11 2.15 10.69
C GLU A 153 -6.86 2.96 11.09
N ASP A 154 -6.26 2.67 12.24
CA ASP A 154 -5.04 3.34 12.72
C ASP A 154 -3.81 3.06 11.84
N ASP A 155 -3.87 2.04 10.97
CA ASP A 155 -2.81 1.69 10.04
C ASP A 155 -3.00 2.28 8.63
N ILE A 156 -4.07 3.07 8.40
CA ILE A 156 -4.35 3.65 7.08
C ILE A 156 -3.23 4.62 6.71
N ILE A 157 -2.63 4.38 5.54
CA ILE A 157 -1.71 5.30 4.89
C ILE A 157 -2.51 6.11 3.87
N THR A 158 -2.62 7.41 4.10
CA THR A 158 -3.21 8.37 3.15
C THR A 158 -2.14 9.32 2.62
N ASN A 159 -2.36 9.85 1.42
CA ASN A 159 -1.50 10.91 0.86
C ASN A 159 -1.99 12.32 1.26
N PHE A 160 -2.89 12.45 2.25
CA PHE A 160 -3.61 13.69 2.55
C PHE A 160 -2.90 14.66 3.49
N ASP A 161 -1.68 14.34 3.97
CA ASP A 161 -0.90 15.20 4.88
C ASP A 161 -0.25 16.42 4.19
N SER A 162 -0.98 17.07 3.27
CA SER A 162 -0.67 18.43 2.86
C SER A 162 -1.50 19.37 3.72
N VAL A 163 -0.89 19.95 4.76
CA VAL A 163 -1.49 21.09 5.49
C VAL A 163 -2.00 22.08 4.44
N PRO A 164 -3.29 22.45 4.43
CA PRO A 164 -3.85 23.31 3.40
C PRO A 164 -2.98 24.56 3.24
N ILE A 165 -2.56 24.86 2.01
CA ILE A 165 -1.70 26.01 1.72
C ILE A 165 -2.29 27.30 2.33
N ALA A 166 -3.62 27.41 2.37
CA ALA A 166 -4.34 28.51 3.01
C ALA A 166 -4.02 28.67 4.52
N ILE A 167 -3.86 27.57 5.27
CA ILE A 167 -3.50 27.60 6.70
C ILE A 167 -2.04 28.08 6.86
N ILE A 168 -1.13 27.59 6.02
CA ILE A 168 0.28 28.01 6.03
C ILE A 168 0.38 29.51 5.71
N VAL A 169 -0.28 29.96 4.63
CA VAL A 169 -0.29 31.37 4.22
C VAL A 169 -0.93 32.26 5.28
N GLY A 170 -2.05 31.82 5.88
CA GLY A 170 -2.72 32.54 6.96
C GLY A 170 -1.84 32.71 8.19
N ALA A 171 -1.16 31.64 8.62
CA ALA A 171 -0.23 31.67 9.75
C ALA A 171 0.97 32.61 9.48
N VAL A 172 1.57 32.54 8.29
CA VAL A 172 2.68 33.43 7.90
C VAL A 172 2.24 34.88 7.87
N ALA A 173 1.07 35.19 7.28
CA ALA A 173 0.54 36.55 7.23
C ALA A 173 0.29 37.13 8.63
N ALA A 174 -0.28 36.33 9.54
CA ALA A 174 -0.51 36.75 10.92
C ALA A 174 0.79 37.07 11.67
N VAL A 175 1.82 36.23 11.53
CA VAL A 175 3.14 36.45 12.14
C VAL A 175 3.78 37.74 11.60
N VAL A 176 3.73 37.97 10.29
CA VAL A 176 4.24 39.21 9.68
C VAL A 176 3.51 40.43 10.22
N LEU A 177 2.18 40.36 10.36
CA LEU A 177 1.37 41.46 10.90
C LEU A 177 1.80 41.83 12.34
N VAL A 178 2.01 40.82 13.19
CA VAL A 178 2.46 41.02 14.58
C VAL A 178 3.83 41.68 14.63
N ILE A 179 4.76 41.25 13.76
CA ILE A 179 6.10 41.87 13.66
C ILE A 179 5.98 43.34 13.25
N VAL A 180 5.17 43.65 12.24
CA VAL A 180 4.97 45.03 11.77
C VAL A 180 4.38 45.91 12.89
N ILE A 181 3.36 45.43 13.60
CA ILE A 181 2.76 46.14 14.74
C ILE A 181 3.81 46.36 15.84
N GLY A 182 4.62 45.34 16.16
CA GLY A 182 5.70 45.44 17.14
C GLY A 182 6.76 46.48 16.76
N VAL A 183 7.21 46.49 15.51
CA VAL A 183 8.18 47.46 14.98
C VAL A 183 7.61 48.88 15.01
N VAL A 184 6.37 49.07 14.55
CA VAL A 184 5.70 50.38 14.57
C VAL A 184 5.55 50.88 16.01
N GLY A 185 5.10 50.01 16.94
CA GLY A 185 5.00 50.33 18.35
C GLY A 185 6.34 50.75 18.96
N TYR A 186 7.41 50.03 18.64
CA TYR A 186 8.77 50.34 19.07
C TYR A 186 9.29 51.69 18.53
N LEU A 187 9.04 51.98 17.24
CA LEU A 187 9.44 53.25 16.62
C LEU A 187 8.69 54.45 17.22
N VAL A 188 7.39 54.30 17.51
CA VAL A 188 6.59 55.34 18.19
C VAL A 188 7.07 55.56 19.63
N TYR A 189 7.42 54.49 20.34
CA TYR A 189 7.99 54.57 21.69
C TYR A 189 9.32 55.33 21.71
N GLN A 190 10.22 55.05 20.78
CA GLN A 190 11.48 55.78 20.59
C GLN A 190 11.24 57.28 20.32
N ARG A 191 10.28 57.62 19.44
CA ARG A 191 9.92 59.03 19.18
C ARG A 191 9.39 59.76 20.41
N LYS A 192 8.62 59.09 21.28
CA LYS A 192 8.14 59.70 22.53
C LYS A 192 9.25 59.92 23.55
N LYS A 193 10.28 59.06 23.60
CA LYS A 193 11.46 59.29 24.46
C LYS A 193 12.39 60.41 23.96
N GLY A 194 12.27 60.82 22.70
CA GLY A 194 13.01 61.95 22.12
C GLY A 194 12.40 63.33 22.39
N PHE A 195 11.21 63.43 23.01
CA PHE A 195 10.56 64.71 23.29
C PHE A 195 11.02 65.27 24.65
N LYS A 196 11.96 66.24 24.64
CA LYS A 196 12.21 67.13 25.79
C LYS A 196 11.18 68.28 25.74
N PRO A 197 10.37 68.51 26.79
CA PRO A 197 9.48 69.67 26.82
C PRO A 197 10.30 70.95 27.00
N VAL A 198 9.93 72.02 26.28
CA VAL A 198 10.50 73.37 26.43
C VAL A 198 9.93 74.00 27.70
N SER A 199 10.81 74.48 28.59
CA SER A 199 10.44 75.29 29.75
C SER A 199 9.88 76.63 29.31
N ALA A 200 8.63 76.95 29.67
CA ALA A 200 8.11 78.31 29.58
C ALA A 200 8.64 79.14 30.75
N SER A 201 9.26 80.28 30.45
CA SER A 201 9.60 81.31 31.44
C SER A 201 8.37 82.19 31.67
N ASP A 202 7.85 82.22 32.90
CA ASP A 202 6.91 83.23 33.37
C ASP A 202 7.69 84.40 33.99
N ASP A 203 7.75 85.53 33.29
CA ASP A 203 8.19 86.82 33.84
C ASP A 203 6.98 87.52 34.50
N GLY A 204 6.79 87.24 35.79
CA GLY A 204 5.83 87.92 36.66
C GLY A 204 6.43 89.16 37.29
N SER A 205 6.22 90.32 36.64
CA SER A 205 6.44 91.65 37.21
C SER A 205 5.63 91.84 38.49
N ASN A 206 6.29 92.16 39.61
CA ASN A 206 5.63 92.58 40.83
C ASN A 206 6.14 93.97 41.24
N SER A 207 5.32 94.98 41.01
CA SER A 207 5.52 96.33 41.55
C SER A 207 4.72 96.48 42.84
N SER A 208 5.36 96.99 43.89
CA SER A 208 4.68 97.66 45.00
C SER A 208 5.62 98.69 45.62
N ALA A 209 5.07 99.89 45.76
CA ALA A 209 5.71 101.09 46.27
C ALA A 209 5.30 101.35 47.72
N ARG A 210 6.19 102.02 48.47
CA ARG A 210 5.94 103.02 49.55
C ARG A 210 5.15 102.56 50.80
N THR A 211 5.46 102.92 52.04
CA THR A 211 6.39 103.86 52.69
C THR A 211 6.58 103.36 54.13
#